data_AF-A0A2E5D5Z4-F1
#
_entry.id   AF-A0A2E5D5Z4-F1
#
_cell.length_a   1.000
_cell.length_b   1.000
_cell.length_c   1.000
_cell.angle_alpha   90.00
_cell.angle_beta   90.00
_cell.angle_gamma   90.00
#
_symmetry.space_group_name_H-M   'P 1'
#
loop_
_entity.id
_entity.type
_entity.pdbx_description
1 polymer ?
#
loop_
_entity_poly.entity_id
_entity_poly.type
_entity_poly.pdbx_seq_one_letter_code
_entity_poly.pdbx_strand_id
1 'polypeptide(L)'
;MHLQPLEQRPGWKVGGEIHPQDPLPDEVESGMEAIRGCAPGDWSCRLYLVPEGTALEDIIEFFEVGSAFAAEHGWDELETRDLINATLSQVHEIVPGSIEIATPSELLFRFWRCLRDDELEEIDAVYGKVDEYQAGLDRYINHGLSGSSLLHDVGETGVLQLSWS
;
A
#
# COMPACT_ATOMS: atom_id res chain seq x y z
N MET A 1 29.46 -1.53 9.31
CA MET A 1 28.03 -1.90 9.43
C MET A 1 27.78 -2.91 8.33
N HIS A 2 27.59 -4.19 8.67
CA HIS A 2 27.30 -5.23 7.68
C HIS A 2 25.80 -5.26 7.48
N LEU A 3 25.32 -4.71 6.35
CA LEU A 3 23.97 -4.96 5.87
C LEU A 3 23.93 -6.44 5.47
N GLN A 4 23.38 -7.29 6.34
CA GLN A 4 22.98 -8.62 5.89
C GLN A 4 21.87 -8.41 4.84
N PRO A 5 21.91 -9.13 3.70
CA PRO A 5 20.77 -9.13 2.79
C PRO A 5 19.56 -9.58 3.61
N LEU A 6 18.48 -8.79 3.64
CA LEU A 6 17.20 -9.28 4.13
C LEU A 6 16.93 -10.61 3.42
N GLU A 7 16.67 -11.67 4.18
CA GLU A 7 16.32 -12.96 3.59
C GLU A 7 15.10 -12.72 2.70
N GLN A 8 15.30 -12.84 1.38
CA GLN A 8 14.20 -12.81 0.43
C GLN A 8 13.18 -13.86 0.87
N ARG A 9 11.92 -13.44 1.09
CA ARG A 9 10.86 -14.37 1.49
C ARG A 9 10.82 -15.53 0.48
N PRO A 10 10.67 -16.80 0.93
CA PRO A 10 10.69 -17.95 0.03
C PRO A 10 9.70 -17.77 -1.13
N GLY A 11 10.21 -17.81 -2.36
CA GLY A 11 9.39 -17.71 -3.58
C GLY A 11 9.27 -16.31 -4.18
N TRP A 12 9.66 -15.25 -3.47
CA TRP A 12 9.66 -13.89 -4.03
C TRP A 12 10.87 -13.70 -4.95
N LYS A 13 10.66 -13.01 -6.07
CA LYS A 13 11.72 -12.68 -7.03
C LYS A 13 11.87 -11.17 -7.12
N VAL A 14 13.12 -10.71 -7.16
CA VAL A 14 13.43 -9.30 -7.27
C VAL A 14 14.02 -9.02 -8.66
N GLY A 15 13.36 -8.16 -9.40
CA GLY A 15 13.75 -7.67 -10.71
C GLY A 15 14.71 -6.49 -10.65
N GLY A 16 14.79 -5.78 -11.79
CA GLY A 16 15.57 -4.57 -11.94
C GLY A 16 14.93 -3.35 -11.27
N GLU A 17 15.64 -2.23 -11.33
CA GLU A 17 15.09 -0.92 -10.99
C GLU A 17 13.92 -0.59 -11.92
N ILE A 18 12.90 0.04 -11.37
CA ILE A 18 11.70 0.47 -12.10
C ILE A 18 11.33 1.87 -11.66
N HIS A 19 10.95 2.73 -12.60
CA HIS A 19 10.45 4.04 -12.24
C HIS A 19 9.01 3.91 -11.70
N PRO A 20 8.58 4.67 -10.69
CA PRO A 20 7.21 4.58 -10.14
C PRO A 20 6.10 4.79 -11.18
N GLN A 21 6.42 5.50 -12.27
CA GLN A 21 5.50 5.81 -13.37
C GLN A 21 5.52 4.76 -14.49
N ASP A 22 6.48 3.83 -14.48
CA ASP A 22 6.50 2.76 -15.46
C ASP A 22 5.30 1.83 -15.21
N PRO A 23 4.60 1.38 -16.27
CA PRO A 23 3.55 0.40 -16.12
C PRO A 23 4.13 -0.89 -15.54
N LEU A 24 3.35 -1.57 -14.69
CA LEU A 24 3.66 -2.94 -14.33
C LEU A 24 3.60 -3.82 -15.59
N PRO A 25 4.42 -4.88 -15.67
CA PRO A 25 4.36 -5.81 -16.80
C PRO A 25 2.97 -6.45 -16.91
N ASP A 26 2.39 -6.43 -18.10
CA ASP A 26 1.06 -7.02 -18.38
C ASP A 26 1.06 -8.55 -18.22
N GLU A 27 2.21 -9.18 -18.47
CA GLU A 27 2.42 -10.62 -18.31
C GLU A 27 3.49 -10.88 -17.25
N VAL A 28 3.08 -11.55 -16.19
CA VAL A 28 3.94 -12.09 -15.14
C VAL A 28 3.92 -13.61 -15.19
N GLU A 29 4.90 -14.25 -14.56
CA GLU A 29 4.92 -15.70 -14.43
C GLU A 29 3.63 -16.20 -13.78
N SER A 30 3.05 -17.29 -14.29
CA SER A 30 1.78 -17.82 -13.77
C SER A 30 1.85 -18.08 -12.27
N GLY A 31 0.87 -17.57 -11.51
CA GLY A 31 0.85 -17.69 -10.05
C GLY A 31 1.71 -16.64 -9.33
N MET A 32 2.10 -15.56 -10.02
CA MET A 32 2.83 -14.42 -9.44
C MET A 32 2.11 -13.12 -9.74
N GLU A 33 2.30 -12.11 -8.88
CA GLU A 33 1.85 -10.74 -9.04
C GLU A 33 3.05 -9.79 -9.01
N ALA A 34 2.97 -8.71 -9.79
CA ALA A 34 4.01 -7.70 -9.82
C ALA A 34 3.71 -6.56 -8.84
N ILE A 35 4.72 -6.19 -8.05
CA ILE A 35 4.66 -5.06 -7.12
C ILE A 35 5.85 -4.13 -7.41
N ARG A 36 5.61 -2.82 -7.49
CA ARG A 36 6.69 -1.82 -7.41
C ARG A 36 6.97 -1.58 -5.94
N GLY A 37 8.20 -1.83 -5.52
CA GLY A 37 8.53 -1.64 -4.11
C GLY A 37 9.94 -1.17 -3.86
N CYS A 38 10.15 -0.67 -2.65
CA CYS A 38 11.45 -0.28 -2.14
C CYS A 38 11.61 -0.95 -0.79
N ALA A 39 12.25 -2.13 -0.77
CA ALA A 39 12.45 -2.87 0.46
C ALA A 39 13.63 -2.29 1.26
N PRO A 40 13.74 -2.58 2.56
CA PRO A 40 14.88 -2.14 3.36
C PRO A 40 16.21 -2.57 2.74
N GLY A 41 17.06 -1.59 2.44
CA GLY A 41 18.37 -1.78 1.81
C GLY A 41 18.38 -1.65 0.29
N ASP A 42 17.23 -1.48 -0.37
CA ASP A 42 17.21 -1.00 -1.74
C ASP A 42 17.60 0.47 -1.82
N TRP A 43 18.29 0.83 -2.90
CA TRP A 43 18.71 2.20 -3.18
C TRP A 43 17.72 2.95 -4.07
N SER A 44 16.76 2.23 -4.65
CA SER A 44 15.81 2.69 -5.65
C SER A 44 14.60 1.76 -5.68
N CYS A 45 13.48 2.21 -6.26
CA CYS A 45 12.31 1.36 -6.47
C CYS A 45 12.63 0.24 -7.46
N ARG A 46 12.14 -0.97 -7.17
CA ARG A 46 12.38 -2.19 -7.94
C ARG A 46 11.10 -2.94 -8.22
N LEU A 47 11.13 -3.76 -9.25
CA LEU A 47 10.05 -4.69 -9.56
C LEU A 47 10.18 -5.95 -8.69
N TYR A 48 9.14 -6.29 -7.96
CA TYR A 48 9.02 -7.54 -7.21
C TYR A 48 7.98 -8.42 -7.88
N LEU A 49 8.28 -9.72 -7.96
CA LEU A 49 7.28 -10.74 -8.26
C LEU A 49 7.03 -11.55 -7.00
N VAL A 50 5.81 -11.49 -6.51
CA VAL A 50 5.36 -12.20 -5.30
C VAL A 50 4.35 -13.28 -5.70
N PRO A 51 4.24 -14.41 -4.99
CA PRO A 51 3.18 -15.38 -5.27
C PRO A 51 1.78 -14.73 -5.25
N GLU A 52 0.92 -15.11 -6.19
CA GLU A 52 -0.50 -14.73 -6.17
C GLU A 52 -1.12 -15.13 -4.82
N GLY A 53 -1.93 -14.23 -4.25
CA GLY A 53 -2.55 -14.45 -2.95
C GLY A 53 -1.60 -14.35 -1.75
N THR A 54 -0.41 -13.79 -1.93
CA THR A 54 0.42 -13.33 -0.80
C THR A 54 -0.40 -12.40 0.09
N ALA A 55 -0.37 -12.62 1.41
CA ALA A 55 -1.16 -11.83 2.34
C ALA A 55 -0.74 -10.35 2.32
N LEU A 56 -1.70 -9.44 2.47
CA LEU A 56 -1.41 -8.00 2.53
C LEU A 56 -0.43 -7.68 3.67
N GLU A 57 -0.60 -8.34 4.82
CA GLU A 57 0.31 -8.26 5.97
C GLU A 57 1.77 -8.58 5.59
N ASP A 58 1.99 -9.64 4.82
CA ASP A 58 3.33 -10.05 4.40
C ASP A 58 4.01 -8.99 3.52
N ILE A 59 3.22 -8.32 2.67
CA ILE A 59 3.68 -7.24 1.80
C ILE A 59 3.98 -5.99 2.65
N ILE A 60 3.04 -5.57 3.50
CA ILE A 60 3.17 -4.41 4.37
C ILE A 60 4.38 -4.54 5.29
N GLU A 61 4.58 -5.71 5.89
CA GLU A 61 5.70 -6.00 6.78
C GLU A 61 7.03 -5.99 6.02
N PHE A 62 7.10 -6.65 4.85
CA PHE A 62 8.34 -6.75 4.09
C PHE A 62 8.83 -5.40 3.56
N PHE A 63 7.92 -4.53 3.10
CA PHE A 63 8.26 -3.20 2.58
C PHE A 63 8.29 -2.11 3.67
N GLU A 64 8.09 -2.48 4.94
CA GLU A 64 8.04 -1.57 6.08
C GLU A 64 7.11 -0.37 5.84
N VAL A 65 5.93 -0.63 5.26
CA VAL A 65 5.00 0.44 4.84
C VAL A 65 4.58 1.31 6.03
N GLY A 66 4.66 2.63 5.88
CA GLY A 66 4.35 3.62 6.92
C GLY A 66 5.50 3.90 7.90
N SER A 67 6.61 3.17 7.84
CA SER A 67 7.74 3.36 8.77
C SER A 67 8.45 4.71 8.60
N ALA A 68 8.51 5.26 7.39
CA ALA A 68 9.22 6.50 7.11
C ALA A 68 8.70 7.67 7.97
N PHE A 69 7.39 7.75 8.12
CA PHE A 69 6.72 8.86 8.81
C PHE A 69 6.50 8.59 10.30
N ALA A 70 6.35 7.31 10.70
CA ALA A 70 6.34 6.93 12.11
C ALA A 70 7.62 7.40 12.81
N ALA A 71 8.79 7.23 12.17
CA ALA A 71 10.06 7.71 12.67
C ALA A 71 10.12 9.24 12.83
N GLU A 72 9.51 10.00 11.92
CA GLU A 72 9.49 11.47 11.95
C GLU A 72 8.56 12.03 13.04
N HIS A 73 7.42 11.37 13.26
CA HIS A 73 6.39 11.82 14.22
C HIS A 73 6.54 11.20 15.61
N GLY A 74 7.52 10.31 15.79
CA GLY A 74 7.77 9.60 17.05
C GLY A 74 6.67 8.58 17.37
N TRP A 75 5.97 8.09 16.36
CA TRP A 75 5.03 6.97 16.49
C TRP A 75 5.78 5.66 16.56
N ASP A 76 5.16 4.67 17.18
CA ASP A 76 5.69 3.32 17.16
C ASP A 76 5.49 2.70 15.75
N GLU A 77 6.58 2.26 15.14
CA GLU A 77 6.59 1.71 13.78
C GLU A 77 5.78 0.40 13.68
N LEU A 78 5.73 -0.39 14.75
CA LEU A 78 4.97 -1.63 14.77
C LEU A 78 3.48 -1.31 14.90
N GLU A 79 3.10 -0.45 15.85
CA GLU A 79 1.70 -0.02 15.99
C GLU A 79 1.16 0.65 14.72
N THR A 80 2.00 1.43 14.03
CA THR A 80 1.64 2.06 12.75
C THR A 80 1.41 1.02 11.65
N ARG A 81 2.30 0.02 11.51
CA ARG A 81 2.12 -1.07 10.55
C ARG A 81 0.89 -1.92 10.87
N ASP A 82 0.66 -2.22 12.15
CA ASP A 82 -0.52 -2.97 12.60
C ASP A 82 -1.81 -2.22 12.27
N LEU A 83 -1.82 -0.89 12.47
CA LEU A 83 -2.93 -0.04 12.09
C LEU A 83 -3.20 -0.09 10.59
N ILE A 84 -2.17 0.07 9.76
CA ILE A 84 -2.26 0.04 8.30
C ILE A 84 -2.78 -1.33 7.84
N ASN A 85 -2.21 -2.42 8.38
CA ASN A 85 -2.62 -3.77 8.05
C ASN A 85 -4.08 -4.05 8.42
N ALA A 86 -4.48 -3.71 9.65
CA ALA A 86 -5.86 -3.90 10.12
C ALA A 86 -6.87 -3.05 9.33
N THR A 87 -6.47 -1.84 8.93
CA THR A 87 -7.31 -0.93 8.14
C THR A 87 -7.46 -1.44 6.72
N LEU A 88 -6.35 -1.75 6.04
CA LEU A 88 -6.37 -2.23 4.66
C LEU A 88 -7.04 -3.61 4.54
N SER A 89 -6.91 -4.48 5.56
CA SER A 89 -7.62 -5.76 5.60
C SER A 89 -9.13 -5.58 5.64
N GLN A 90 -9.65 -4.65 6.46
CA GLN A 90 -11.08 -4.32 6.47
C GLN A 90 -11.54 -3.73 5.12
N VAL A 91 -10.73 -2.87 4.51
CA VAL A 91 -11.02 -2.33 3.17
C VAL A 91 -11.08 -3.45 2.12
N HIS A 92 -10.15 -4.40 2.17
CA HIS A 92 -10.10 -5.55 1.27
C HIS A 92 -11.31 -6.49 1.44
N GLU A 93 -11.88 -6.60 2.65
CA GLU A 93 -13.12 -7.36 2.89
C GLU A 93 -14.35 -6.71 2.23
N ILE A 94 -14.39 -5.37 2.15
CA ILE A 94 -15.48 -4.63 1.49
C ILE A 94 -15.36 -4.80 -0.04
N VAL A 95 -14.20 -4.43 -0.59
CA VAL A 95 -13.89 -4.62 -2.01
C VAL A 95 -12.47 -5.19 -2.15
N PRO A 96 -12.32 -6.42 -2.67
CA PRO A 96 -11.01 -7.00 -2.89
C PRO A 96 -10.19 -6.24 -3.94
N GLY A 97 -8.88 -6.35 -3.79
CA GLY A 97 -7.88 -5.70 -4.63
C GLY A 97 -6.49 -6.23 -4.37
N SER A 98 -5.51 -5.66 -5.04
CA SER A 98 -4.09 -6.00 -4.90
C SER A 98 -3.24 -4.75 -4.69
N ILE A 99 -2.08 -4.92 -4.06
CA ILE A 99 -1.10 -3.86 -3.88
C ILE A 99 -0.25 -3.77 -5.14
N GLU A 100 -0.16 -2.59 -5.75
CA GLU A 100 0.71 -2.34 -6.91
C GLU A 100 1.98 -1.57 -6.56
N ILE A 101 1.94 -0.78 -5.48
CA ILE A 101 3.08 -0.03 -4.96
C ILE A 101 3.16 -0.27 -3.45
N ALA A 102 4.32 -0.63 -2.95
CA ALA A 102 4.60 -0.77 -1.53
C ALA A 102 5.99 -0.24 -1.18
N THR A 103 6.04 0.84 -0.42
CA THR A 103 7.27 1.47 0.05
C THR A 103 7.07 1.98 1.48
N PRO A 104 8.15 2.33 2.20
CA PRO A 104 8.05 2.92 3.53
C PRO A 104 7.18 4.17 3.64
N SER A 105 6.97 4.91 2.54
CA SER A 105 6.24 6.19 2.51
C SER A 105 5.01 6.20 1.61
N GLU A 106 4.71 5.12 0.91
CA GLU A 106 3.60 5.05 -0.05
C GLU A 106 3.10 3.62 -0.25
N LEU A 107 1.78 3.46 -0.29
CA LEU A 107 1.10 2.23 -0.69
C LEU A 107 0.00 2.55 -1.69
N LEU A 108 -0.03 1.84 -2.81
CA LEU A 108 -1.11 1.94 -3.81
C LEU A 108 -1.84 0.62 -3.90
N PHE A 109 -3.12 0.64 -3.54
CA PHE A 109 -4.03 -0.50 -3.59
C PHE A 109 -5.02 -0.32 -4.74
N ARG A 110 -5.03 -1.27 -5.67
CA ARG A 110 -5.95 -1.30 -6.80
C ARG A 110 -7.07 -2.30 -6.55
N PHE A 111 -8.29 -1.83 -6.56
CA PHE A 111 -9.48 -2.67 -6.48
C PHE A 111 -9.69 -3.43 -7.79
N TRP A 112 -10.20 -4.66 -7.72
CA TRP A 112 -10.47 -5.47 -8.92
C TRP A 112 -11.60 -4.91 -9.81
N ARG A 113 -12.36 -3.95 -9.30
CA ARG A 113 -13.43 -3.24 -10.01
C ARG A 113 -13.61 -1.83 -9.45
N CYS A 114 -14.33 -1.01 -10.19
CA CYS A 114 -14.82 0.27 -9.67
C CYS A 114 -15.74 0.06 -8.45
N LEU A 115 -15.65 0.99 -7.51
CA LEU A 115 -16.42 0.98 -6.28
C LEU A 115 -17.80 1.57 -6.52
N ARG A 116 -18.79 1.06 -5.80
CA ARG A 116 -20.11 1.69 -5.70
C ARG A 116 -20.10 2.75 -4.59
N ASP A 117 -21.05 3.67 -4.65
CA ASP A 117 -21.19 4.73 -3.63
C ASP A 117 -21.37 4.16 -2.21
N ASP A 118 -22.14 3.07 -2.04
CA ASP A 118 -22.31 2.40 -0.75
C ASP A 118 -21.00 1.82 -0.19
N GLU A 119 -20.13 1.32 -1.06
CA GLU A 119 -18.84 0.74 -0.66
C GLU A 119 -17.83 1.82 -0.29
N LEU A 120 -17.89 2.98 -0.97
CA LEU A 120 -17.09 4.14 -0.60
C LEU A 120 -17.48 4.66 0.78
N GLU A 121 -18.78 4.73 1.08
CA GLU A 121 -19.27 5.09 2.41
C GLU A 121 -18.81 4.10 3.49
N GLU A 122 -18.80 2.81 3.19
CA GLU A 122 -18.29 1.78 4.12
C GLU A 122 -16.78 1.92 4.36
N ILE A 123 -15.99 2.19 3.31
CA ILE A 123 -14.53 2.41 3.44
C ILE A 123 -14.25 3.70 4.22
N ASP A 124 -14.96 4.80 3.93
CA ASP A 124 -14.85 6.05 4.70
C ASP A 124 -15.15 5.80 6.19
N ALA A 125 -16.12 4.94 6.51
CA ALA A 125 -16.45 4.58 7.88
C ALA A 125 -15.40 3.70 8.57
N VAL A 126 -14.53 3.00 7.83
CA VAL A 126 -13.35 2.32 8.38
C VAL A 126 -12.33 3.37 8.82
N TYR A 127 -12.01 4.32 7.95
CA TYR A 127 -11.02 5.37 8.23
C TYR A 127 -11.48 6.36 9.31
N GLY A 128 -12.79 6.66 9.39
CA GLY A 128 -13.34 7.53 10.45
C GLY A 128 -13.26 6.98 11.88
N LYS A 129 -12.72 5.76 12.08
CA LYS A 129 -12.51 5.13 13.40
C LYS A 129 -11.06 5.13 13.85
N VAL A 130 -10.14 5.55 12.98
CA VAL A 130 -8.70 5.52 13.21
C VAL A 130 -8.09 6.91 13.04
N ASP A 131 -6.82 7.07 13.39
CA ASP A 131 -6.09 8.27 13.03
C ASP A 131 -5.81 8.25 11.52
N GLU A 132 -6.48 9.13 10.78
CA GLU A 132 -6.46 9.17 9.31
C GLU A 132 -5.05 9.48 8.77
N TYR A 133 -4.27 10.32 9.48
CA TYR A 133 -2.89 10.63 9.10
C TYR A 133 -1.99 9.40 9.31
N GLN A 134 -2.11 8.74 10.47
CA GLN A 134 -1.36 7.52 10.73
C GLN A 134 -1.73 6.38 9.76
N ALA A 135 -2.98 6.33 9.32
CA ALA A 135 -3.46 5.39 8.31
C ALA A 135 -3.04 5.75 6.85
N GLY A 136 -2.33 6.87 6.65
CA GLY A 136 -1.77 7.26 5.35
C GLY A 136 -2.74 8.01 4.44
N LEU A 137 -3.77 8.65 4.98
CA LEU A 137 -4.71 9.46 4.20
C LEU A 137 -4.23 10.90 3.94
N ASP A 138 -2.97 11.21 4.20
CA ASP A 138 -2.38 12.55 4.07
C ASP A 138 -2.75 13.22 2.73
N ARG A 139 -2.65 12.47 1.63
CA ARG A 139 -3.01 12.95 0.29
C ARG A 139 -4.46 13.44 0.25
N TYR A 140 -5.40 12.68 0.80
CA TYR A 140 -6.82 12.99 0.76
C TYR A 140 -7.20 14.08 1.76
N ILE A 141 -6.54 14.15 2.90
CA ILE A 141 -6.78 15.22 3.88
C ILE A 141 -6.28 16.56 3.32
N ASN A 142 -5.10 16.58 2.70
CA ASN A 142 -4.47 17.80 2.20
C ASN A 142 -5.01 18.26 0.84
N HIS A 143 -5.50 17.33 0.00
CA HIS A 143 -6.00 17.63 -1.35
C HIS A 143 -7.50 17.35 -1.54
N GLY A 144 -8.20 16.90 -0.50
CA GLY A 144 -9.63 16.66 -0.52
C GLY A 144 -10.41 17.92 -0.90
N LEU A 145 -11.26 17.79 -1.91
CA LEU A 145 -12.20 18.85 -2.30
C LEU A 145 -13.19 19.04 -1.16
N SER A 146 -13.28 20.27 -0.63
CA SER A 146 -14.22 20.59 0.43
C SER A 146 -15.66 20.24 0.03
N GLY A 147 -16.23 19.17 0.58
CA GLY A 147 -17.66 18.83 0.48
C GLY A 147 -18.03 17.52 -0.23
N SER A 148 -17.10 16.78 -0.84
CA SER A 148 -17.30 15.40 -1.30
C SER A 148 -16.60 14.40 -0.35
N SER A 149 -17.03 13.14 -0.33
CA SER A 149 -16.36 12.05 0.41
C SER A 149 -14.83 12.13 0.25
N LEU A 150 -14.10 11.86 1.34
CA LEU A 150 -12.63 11.91 1.39
C LEU A 150 -12.00 11.03 0.29
N LEU A 151 -12.72 10.00 -0.15
CA LEU A 151 -12.30 9.01 -1.14
C LEU A 151 -13.05 9.14 -2.47
N HIS A 152 -13.62 10.30 -2.81
CA HIS A 152 -14.36 10.49 -4.06
C HIS A 152 -13.58 10.02 -5.30
N ASP A 153 -12.30 10.37 -5.39
CA ASP A 153 -11.43 9.99 -6.52
C ASP A 153 -11.15 8.48 -6.57
N VAL A 154 -11.26 7.76 -5.45
CA VAL A 154 -11.11 6.29 -5.38
C VAL A 154 -12.26 5.62 -6.12
N GLY A 155 -13.47 6.17 -6.04
CA GLY A 155 -14.62 5.68 -6.79
C GLY A 155 -14.41 5.68 -8.30
N GLU A 156 -13.85 6.77 -8.82
CA GLU A 156 -13.60 6.94 -10.26
C GLU A 156 -12.41 6.11 -10.75
N THR A 157 -11.33 6.06 -9.97
CA THR A 157 -10.07 5.45 -10.39
C THR A 157 -9.96 3.96 -10.04
N GLY A 158 -10.72 3.49 -9.05
CA GLY A 158 -10.55 2.16 -8.46
C GLY A 158 -9.20 2.00 -7.76
N VAL A 159 -8.59 3.09 -7.31
CA VAL A 159 -7.26 3.12 -6.68
C VAL A 159 -7.31 3.90 -5.38
N LEU A 160 -6.88 3.25 -4.31
CA LEU A 160 -6.62 3.88 -3.02
C LEU A 160 -5.11 4.11 -2.88
N GLN A 161 -4.71 5.37 -2.77
CA GLN A 161 -3.30 5.77 -2.62
C GLN A 161 -3.07 6.28 -1.20
N LEU A 162 -2.40 5.47 -0.40
CA LEU A 162 -1.95 5.84 0.94
C LEU A 162 -0.55 6.43 0.86
N SER A 163 -0.34 7.55 1.54
CA SER A 163 0.92 8.28 1.57
C SER A 163 1.18 8.80 2.97
N TRP A 164 2.45 8.82 3.37
CA TRP A 164 2.88 9.43 4.61
C TRP A 164 3.95 10.48 4.31
N SER A 165 3.60 11.77 4.42
CA SER A 165 4.39 12.90 3.88
C SER A 165 4.35 14.18 4.71
#